data_AF-A0AAJ6U0N6-F1
#
_entry.id   AF-A0AAJ6U0N6-F1
#
_cell.length_a   1.000
_cell.length_b   1.000
_cell.length_c   1.000
_cell.angle_alpha   90.00
_cell.angle_beta   90.00
_cell.angle_gamma   90.00
#
_symmetry.space_group_name_H-M   'P 1'
#
loop_
_entity.id
_entity.type
_entity.pdbx_description
1 polymer ?
#
loop_
_entity_poly.entity_id
_entity_poly.type
_entity_poly.pdbx_seq_one_letter_code
_entity_poly.pdbx_strand_id
1 'polypeptide(L)'
;MEVTSSSSSSWDALRKQARKLEAQLDEQMSSFRKLASSKGSTKVDFPENDLESGIDRLLKQLQQVNLQMQAWVSSGGSEMVSHTLTRHQEILQDLTQEFHRLRSGMRAKQEHALLLEDFREFDRTRLDLEDGVGSADQALLREHASISRNTGQMDNVISQAQSTLGALVLQRSTFGGINSKLSNVSSRLPTVNQILSAIKRKKSMDTIILSLVASVCTFLIFIYWLTK
;
A
#
# COMPACT_ATOMS: atom_id res chain seq x y z
N MET A 1 -40.26 -7.04 11.59
CA MET A 1 -39.37 -6.93 10.42
C MET A 1 -38.33 -5.82 10.66
N GLU A 2 -37.78 -5.72 11.88
CA GLU A 2 -37.07 -4.51 12.38
C GLU A 2 -35.59 -4.76 12.72
N VAL A 3 -35.11 -6.00 12.64
CA VAL A 3 -33.75 -6.39 13.06
C VAL A 3 -32.70 -6.09 11.99
N THR A 4 -33.08 -5.98 10.71
CA THR A 4 -32.12 -5.81 9.61
C THR A 4 -31.65 -4.36 9.42
N SER A 5 -32.44 -3.36 9.84
CA SER A 5 -32.11 -1.92 9.68
C SER A 5 -31.14 -1.40 10.74
N SER A 6 -31.22 -1.89 11.97
CA SER A 6 -30.28 -1.56 13.06
C SER A 6 -28.91 -2.22 12.84
N SER A 7 -28.92 -3.45 12.35
CA SER A 7 -27.72 -4.23 12.06
C SER A 7 -26.86 -3.61 10.97
N SER A 8 -27.47 -3.17 9.85
CA SER A 8 -26.77 -2.48 8.76
C SER A 8 -26.19 -1.13 9.19
N SER A 9 -26.93 -0.37 10.00
CA SER A 9 -26.49 0.92 10.54
C SER A 9 -25.25 0.78 11.44
N SER A 10 -25.16 -0.30 12.22
CA SER A 10 -24.01 -0.61 13.08
C SER A 10 -22.75 -0.93 12.26
N TRP A 11 -22.90 -1.75 11.21
CA TRP A 11 -21.80 -2.07 10.30
C TRP A 11 -21.25 -0.84 9.57
N ASP A 12 -22.13 0.01 9.02
CA ASP A 12 -21.72 1.22 8.32
C ASP A 12 -20.99 2.21 9.23
N ALA A 13 -21.37 2.28 10.51
CA ALA A 13 -20.67 3.09 11.50
C ALA A 13 -19.23 2.57 11.75
N LEU A 14 -19.06 1.26 11.97
CA LEU A 14 -17.75 0.63 12.14
C LEU A 14 -16.86 0.83 10.90
N ARG A 15 -17.43 0.69 9.71
CA ARG A 15 -16.70 0.88 8.44
C ARG A 15 -16.24 2.32 8.26
N LYS A 16 -17.10 3.30 8.56
CA LYS A 16 -16.72 4.73 8.52
C LYS A 16 -15.62 5.03 9.54
N GLN A 17 -15.70 4.44 10.74
CA GLN A 17 -14.68 4.60 11.77
C GLN A 17 -13.33 4.00 11.35
N ALA A 18 -13.33 2.79 10.78
CA ALA A 18 -12.13 2.14 10.26
C ALA A 18 -11.44 3.02 9.20
N ARG A 19 -12.19 3.49 8.19
CA ARG A 19 -11.65 4.38 7.15
C ARG A 19 -11.08 5.70 7.69
N LYS A 20 -11.71 6.26 8.72
CA LYS A 20 -11.23 7.48 9.37
C LYS A 20 -9.89 7.22 10.09
N LEU A 21 -9.79 6.11 10.82
CA LEU A 21 -8.57 5.71 11.51
C LEU A 21 -7.44 5.39 10.52
N GLU A 22 -7.74 4.70 9.42
CA GLU A 22 -6.79 4.43 8.33
C GLU A 22 -6.22 5.74 7.75
N ALA A 23 -7.09 6.71 7.41
CA ALA A 23 -6.65 8.00 6.87
C ALA A 23 -5.79 8.80 7.86
N GLN A 24 -6.16 8.80 9.14
CA GLN A 24 -5.37 9.44 10.20
C GLN A 24 -4.00 8.77 10.37
N LEU A 25 -3.97 7.43 10.28
CA LEU A 25 -2.75 6.66 10.40
C LEU A 25 -1.80 6.95 9.24
N ASP A 26 -2.31 7.02 8.01
CA ASP A 26 -1.53 7.39 6.82
C ASP A 26 -0.92 8.80 6.93
N GLU A 27 -1.69 9.77 7.43
CA GLU A 27 -1.21 11.14 7.63
C GLU A 27 -0.08 11.20 8.67
N GLN A 28 -0.26 10.53 9.81
CA GLN A 28 0.76 10.43 10.86
C GLN A 28 2.01 9.68 10.37
N MET A 29 1.84 8.59 9.61
CA MET A 29 2.94 7.83 9.02
C MET A 29 3.73 8.69 8.03
N SER A 30 3.05 9.51 7.22
CA SER A 30 3.70 10.44 6.30
C SER A 30 4.54 11.49 7.04
N SER A 31 4.04 11.98 8.18
CA SER A 31 4.75 12.93 9.05
C SER A 31 5.95 12.27 9.72
N PHE A 32 5.80 11.01 10.16
CA PHE A 32 6.90 10.20 10.70
C PHE A 32 8.00 9.97 9.65
N ARG A 33 7.64 9.64 8.40
CA ARG A 33 8.58 9.51 7.27
C ARG A 33 9.34 10.81 7.00
N LYS A 34 8.67 11.97 7.07
CA LYS A 34 9.31 13.29 6.89
C LYS A 34 10.30 13.58 8.01
N LEU A 35 9.90 13.35 9.27
CA LEU A 35 10.80 13.45 10.42
C LEU A 35 12.02 12.54 10.24
N ALA A 36 11.78 11.32 9.76
CA ALA A 36 12.81 10.33 9.49
C ALA A 36 13.81 10.71 8.40
N SER A 37 13.38 11.51 7.42
CA SER A 37 14.26 12.04 6.39
C SER A 37 14.96 13.33 6.81
N SER A 38 14.37 14.10 7.74
CA SER A 38 14.87 15.40 8.19
C SER A 38 15.95 15.32 9.27
N LYS A 39 16.12 14.17 9.94
CA LYS A 39 17.00 13.99 11.12
C LYS A 39 18.51 14.01 10.84
N GLY A 40 18.96 14.83 9.88
CA GLY A 40 20.38 15.13 9.66
C GLY A 40 20.97 16.21 10.57
N SER A 41 20.20 16.90 11.43
CA SER A 41 20.71 18.10 12.12
C SER A 41 20.18 18.44 13.52
N THR A 42 19.22 17.73 14.11
CA THR A 42 18.63 18.24 15.38
C THR A 42 18.29 17.12 16.36
N LYS A 43 19.03 17.10 17.49
CA LYS A 43 18.69 16.41 18.74
C LYS A 43 17.31 16.90 19.21
N VAL A 44 16.25 16.25 18.77
CA VAL A 44 14.92 16.41 19.37
C VAL A 44 14.28 15.02 19.45
N ASP A 45 14.54 14.32 20.56
CA ASP A 45 13.93 13.01 20.87
C ASP A 45 12.47 13.11 21.35
N PHE A 46 12.02 14.31 21.71
CA PHE A 46 10.66 14.55 22.21
C PHE A 46 9.54 14.42 21.14
N PRO A 47 9.61 15.05 19.96
CA PRO A 47 8.53 14.97 18.96
C PRO A 47 8.46 13.58 18.28
N GLU A 48 9.52 12.78 18.31
CA GLU A 48 9.50 11.43 17.72
C GLU A 48 8.71 10.45 18.58
N ASN A 49 8.97 10.42 19.90
CA ASN A 49 8.29 9.51 20.81
C ASN A 49 6.78 9.81 20.94
N ASP A 50 6.40 11.09 20.86
CA ASP A 50 5.00 11.50 20.86
C ASP A 50 4.28 11.04 19.59
N LEU A 51 4.92 11.16 18.41
CA LEU A 51 4.35 10.71 17.15
C LEU A 51 4.28 9.17 17.08
N GLU A 52 5.34 8.49 17.52
CA GLU A 52 5.42 7.03 17.59
C GLU A 52 4.30 6.46 18.48
N SER A 53 4.15 7.02 19.70
CA SER A 53 3.10 6.61 20.62
C SER A 53 1.68 6.95 20.12
N GLY A 54 1.53 8.04 19.35
CA GLY A 54 0.29 8.38 18.66
C GLY A 54 -0.10 7.35 17.59
N ILE A 55 0.86 6.92 16.77
CA ILE A 55 0.68 5.89 15.74
C ILE A 55 0.31 4.55 16.38
N ASP A 56 1.01 4.14 17.46
CA ASP A 56 0.70 2.92 18.22
C ASP A 56 -0.73 2.93 18.79
N ARG A 57 -1.21 4.09 19.28
CA ARG A 57 -2.58 4.25 19.77
C ARG A 57 -3.60 4.09 18.66
N LEU A 58 -3.37 4.71 17.50
CA LEU A 58 -4.25 4.61 16.34
C LEU A 58 -4.31 3.18 15.78
N LEU A 59 -3.18 2.47 15.72
CA LEU A 59 -3.12 1.06 15.34
C LEU A 59 -3.96 0.17 16.26
N LYS A 60 -3.83 0.35 17.58
CA LYS A 60 -4.65 -0.39 18.56
C LYS A 60 -6.14 -0.10 18.41
N GLN A 61 -6.51 1.15 18.14
CA GLN A 61 -7.91 1.52 17.89
C GLN A 61 -8.44 0.88 16.59
N LEU A 62 -7.67 0.89 15.51
CA LEU A 62 -8.05 0.25 14.24
C LEU A 62 -8.17 -1.27 14.39
N GLN A 63 -7.29 -1.89 15.18
CA GLN A 63 -7.38 -3.29 15.54
C GLN A 63 -8.66 -3.59 16.33
N GLN A 64 -9.01 -2.76 17.32
CA GLN A 64 -10.25 -2.93 18.07
C GLN A 64 -11.50 -2.82 17.18
N VAL A 65 -11.53 -1.86 16.25
CA VAL A 65 -12.63 -1.71 15.29
C VAL A 65 -12.71 -2.93 14.37
N ASN A 66 -11.59 -3.43 13.88
CA ASN A 66 -11.54 -4.67 13.08
C ASN A 66 -12.08 -5.89 13.85
N LEU A 67 -11.77 -6.02 15.15
CA LEU A 67 -12.32 -7.09 16.00
C LEU A 67 -13.84 -6.95 16.17
N GLN A 68 -14.35 -5.73 16.33
CA GLN A 68 -15.80 -5.48 16.39
C GLN A 68 -16.50 -5.81 15.06
N MET A 69 -15.88 -5.45 13.94
CA MET A 69 -16.35 -5.81 12.60
C MET A 69 -16.35 -7.33 12.41
N GLN A 70 -15.32 -8.03 12.90
CA GLN A 70 -15.25 -9.49 12.88
C GLN A 70 -16.35 -10.15 13.71
N ALA A 71 -16.57 -9.69 14.94
CA ALA A 71 -17.66 -10.17 15.78
C ALA A 71 -19.04 -9.96 15.13
N TRP A 72 -19.24 -8.82 14.46
CA TRP A 72 -20.46 -8.53 13.71
C TRP A 72 -20.65 -9.52 12.54
N VAL A 73 -19.61 -9.76 11.75
CA VAL A 73 -19.67 -10.73 10.63
C VAL A 73 -19.97 -12.14 11.14
N SER A 74 -19.32 -12.57 12.23
CA SER A 74 -19.57 -13.88 12.85
C SER A 74 -20.98 -14.03 13.44
N SER A 75 -21.67 -12.93 13.75
CA SER A 75 -23.04 -12.95 14.30
C SER A 75 -24.16 -13.11 13.24
N GLY A 76 -23.81 -13.26 11.95
CA GLY A 76 -24.77 -13.45 10.86
C GLY A 76 -24.63 -12.44 9.71
N GLY A 77 -23.45 -11.86 9.52
CA GLY A 77 -23.18 -10.92 8.43
C GLY A 77 -23.20 -11.58 7.05
N SER A 78 -23.55 -10.81 6.01
CA SER A 78 -23.54 -11.27 4.62
C SER A 78 -22.11 -11.51 4.08
N GLU A 79 -21.96 -12.44 3.13
CA GLU A 79 -20.68 -12.80 2.48
C GLU A 79 -19.91 -11.58 1.91
N MET A 80 -20.63 -10.58 1.36
CA MET A 80 -20.03 -9.33 0.87
C MET A 80 -19.38 -8.49 1.99
N VAL A 81 -19.92 -8.60 3.21
CA VAL A 81 -19.40 -7.92 4.39
C VAL A 81 -18.12 -8.60 4.88
N SER A 82 -18.03 -9.93 4.74
CA SER A 82 -16.82 -10.70 5.02
C SER A 82 -15.63 -10.26 4.18
N HIS A 83 -15.81 -10.07 2.86
CA HIS A 83 -14.72 -9.59 2.00
C HIS A 83 -14.28 -8.17 2.35
N THR A 84 -15.21 -7.32 2.78
CA THR A 84 -14.88 -5.95 3.22
C THR A 84 -14.07 -5.98 4.53
N LEU A 85 -14.41 -6.86 5.46
CA LEU A 85 -13.63 -7.09 6.68
C LEU A 85 -12.21 -7.59 6.37
N THR A 86 -12.07 -8.61 5.51
CA THR A 86 -10.76 -9.13 5.12
C THR A 86 -9.85 -8.02 4.60
N ARG A 87 -10.38 -7.13 3.76
CA ARG A 87 -9.64 -5.96 3.27
C ARG A 87 -9.19 -5.03 4.39
N HIS A 88 -10.05 -4.74 5.37
CA HIS A 88 -9.67 -3.89 6.51
C HIS A 88 -8.60 -4.55 7.41
N GLN A 89 -8.60 -5.88 7.51
CA GLN A 89 -7.55 -6.64 8.21
C GLN A 89 -6.22 -6.60 7.46
N GLU A 90 -6.23 -6.77 6.14
CA GLU A 90 -5.04 -6.63 5.27
C GLU A 90 -4.42 -5.23 5.39
N ILE A 91 -5.25 -4.18 5.30
CA ILE A 91 -4.80 -2.78 5.46
C ILE A 91 -4.16 -2.57 6.83
N LEU A 92 -4.78 -3.06 7.91
CA LEU A 92 -4.22 -2.97 9.26
C LEU A 92 -2.85 -3.67 9.34
N GLN A 93 -2.73 -4.87 8.76
CA GLN A 93 -1.48 -5.61 8.75
C GLN A 93 -0.38 -4.87 8.00
N ASP A 94 -0.69 -4.35 6.81
CA ASP A 94 0.24 -3.57 5.98
C ASP A 94 0.72 -2.31 6.72
N LEU A 95 -0.20 -1.55 7.32
CA LEU A 95 0.12 -0.33 8.09
C LEU A 95 0.98 -0.64 9.32
N THR A 96 0.69 -1.75 10.00
CA THR A 96 1.47 -2.21 11.17
C THR A 96 2.89 -2.60 10.75
N GLN A 97 3.03 -3.40 9.70
CA GLN A 97 4.32 -3.83 9.17
C GLN A 97 5.14 -2.63 8.70
N GLU A 98 4.49 -1.68 8.02
CA GLU A 98 5.16 -0.47 7.57
C GLU A 98 5.67 0.37 8.74
N PHE A 99 4.86 0.55 9.77
CA PHE A 99 5.26 1.27 10.99
C PHE A 99 6.51 0.67 11.62
N HIS A 100 6.51 -0.66 11.83
CA HIS A 100 7.68 -1.34 12.40
C HIS A 100 8.93 -1.20 11.53
N ARG A 101 8.78 -1.27 10.21
CA ARG A 101 9.89 -1.05 9.27
C ARG A 101 10.44 0.38 9.34
N LEU A 102 9.56 1.37 9.44
CA LEU A 102 9.96 2.77 9.57
C LEU A 102 10.68 3.03 10.90
N ARG A 103 10.15 2.49 11.99
CA ARG A 103 10.72 2.59 13.34
C ARG A 103 12.10 1.93 13.42
N SER A 104 12.27 0.72 12.89
CA SER A 104 13.57 0.04 12.89
C SER A 104 14.59 0.77 12.01
N GLY A 105 14.16 1.26 10.84
CA GLY A 105 15.02 2.08 9.97
C GLY A 105 15.45 3.39 10.64
N MET A 106 14.58 4.01 11.43
CA MET A 106 14.89 5.21 12.21
C MET A 106 15.92 4.94 13.31
N ARG A 107 15.68 3.88 14.09
CA ARG A 107 16.61 3.46 15.15
C ARG A 107 17.99 3.15 14.60
N ALA A 108 18.08 2.41 13.49
CA ALA A 108 19.36 2.10 12.86
C ALA A 108 20.11 3.36 12.42
N LYS A 109 19.41 4.36 11.87
CA LYS A 109 20.01 5.66 11.52
C LYS A 109 20.45 6.46 12.74
N GLN A 110 19.67 6.43 13.83
CA GLN A 110 20.01 7.09 15.08
C GLN A 110 21.26 6.47 15.71
N GLU A 111 21.33 5.14 15.77
CA GLU A 111 22.51 4.41 16.25
C GLU A 111 23.75 4.75 15.42
N HIS A 112 23.63 4.76 14.09
CA HIS A 112 24.71 5.18 13.19
C HIS A 112 25.13 6.65 13.42
N ALA A 113 24.19 7.56 13.67
CA ALA A 113 24.49 8.96 13.94
C ALA A 113 25.21 9.14 15.28
N LEU A 114 24.81 8.41 16.33
CA LEU A 114 25.46 8.41 17.64
C LEU A 114 26.89 7.87 17.55
N LEU A 115 27.12 6.79 16.80
CA LEU A 115 28.47 6.26 16.56
C LEU A 115 29.35 7.29 15.84
N LEU A 116 28.82 8.00 14.83
CA LEU A 116 29.57 9.05 14.12
C LEU A 116 29.84 10.30 14.97
N GLU A 117 28.93 10.65 15.90
CA GLU A 117 29.15 11.72 16.89
C GLU A 117 30.34 11.36 17.79
N ASP A 118 30.38 10.14 18.31
CA ASP A 118 31.48 9.61 19.14
C ASP A 118 32.82 9.60 18.38
N PHE A 119 32.83 9.14 17.13
CA PHE A 119 34.03 9.22 16.28
C PHE A 119 34.49 10.67 16.02
N ARG A 120 33.56 11.61 15.78
CA ARG A 120 33.91 13.03 15.58
C ARG A 120 34.44 13.69 16.85
N GLU A 121 33.92 13.32 18.01
CA GLU A 121 34.38 13.82 19.31
C GLU A 121 35.76 13.26 19.66
N PHE A 122 36.00 11.98 19.38
CA PHE A 122 37.32 11.35 19.47
C PHE A 122 38.35 12.01 18.52
N ASP A 123 37.98 12.29 17.27
CA ASP A 123 38.89 12.93 16.30
C ASP A 123 39.20 14.39 16.71
N ARG A 124 38.20 15.12 17.25
CA ARG A 124 38.39 16.48 17.79
C ARG A 124 39.33 16.51 18.99
N THR A 125 39.08 15.65 19.97
CA THR A 125 39.92 15.57 21.18
C THR A 125 41.36 15.17 20.85
N ARG A 126 41.55 14.35 19.81
CA ARG A 126 42.89 14.01 19.32
C ARG A 126 43.56 15.16 18.55
N LEU A 127 42.82 15.87 17.71
CA LEU A 127 43.33 17.06 17.01
C LEU A 127 43.77 18.16 18.01
N ASP A 128 43.02 18.37 19.09
CA ASP A 128 43.39 19.30 20.18
C ASP A 128 44.68 18.87 20.93
N LEU A 129 44.99 17.57 20.97
CA LEU A 129 46.23 17.05 21.58
C LEU A 129 47.43 17.02 20.61
N GLU A 130 47.20 17.02 19.30
CA GLU A 130 48.22 16.74 18.27
C GLU A 130 48.65 18.00 17.47
N ASP A 131 48.11 19.19 17.80
CA ASP A 131 48.41 20.52 17.20
C ASP A 131 49.90 20.96 17.30
N GLY A 132 50.79 20.07 17.77
CA GLY A 132 52.23 20.31 17.84
C GLY A 132 53.05 19.90 16.61
N VAL A 133 52.75 18.79 15.91
CA VAL A 133 53.77 18.19 14.98
C VAL A 133 53.23 17.44 13.73
N GLY A 134 51.93 17.14 13.55
CA GLY A 134 51.50 16.07 12.62
C GLY A 134 50.79 16.41 11.29
N SER A 135 50.55 17.68 10.95
CA SER A 135 49.48 18.07 10.01
C SER A 135 49.57 17.52 8.56
N ALA A 136 50.77 17.37 7.98
CA ALA A 136 50.91 17.00 6.55
C ALA A 136 50.77 15.48 6.30
N ASP A 137 51.45 14.64 7.09
CA ASP A 137 51.38 13.18 6.96
C ASP A 137 50.00 12.65 7.31
N GLN A 138 49.33 13.28 8.29
CA GLN A 138 47.97 12.91 8.69
C GLN A 138 46.95 13.24 7.59
N ALA A 139 47.15 14.33 6.84
CA ALA A 139 46.32 14.67 5.69
C ALA A 139 46.48 13.64 4.54
N LEU A 140 47.70 13.19 4.26
CA LEU A 140 47.98 12.18 3.23
C LEU A 140 47.42 10.80 3.61
N LEU A 141 47.55 10.38 4.86
CA LEU A 141 46.97 9.13 5.35
C LEU A 141 45.44 9.16 5.29
N ARG A 142 44.82 10.31 5.60
CA ARG A 142 43.38 10.52 5.48
C ARG A 142 42.92 10.45 4.02
N GLU A 143 43.68 11.04 3.09
CA GLU A 143 43.41 10.95 1.67
C GLU A 143 43.48 9.49 1.19
N HIS A 144 44.53 8.77 1.55
CA HIS A 144 44.70 7.36 1.18
C HIS A 144 43.57 6.47 1.72
N ALA A 145 43.13 6.71 2.97
CA ALA A 145 41.99 6.02 3.56
C ALA A 145 40.66 6.39 2.88
N SER A 146 40.52 7.59 2.34
CA SER A 146 39.34 8.00 1.55
C SER A 146 39.33 7.35 0.16
N ILE A 147 40.49 7.25 -0.50
CA ILE A 147 40.64 6.58 -1.81
C ILE A 147 40.31 5.09 -1.68
N SER A 148 40.85 4.42 -0.66
CA SER A 148 40.56 3.00 -0.41
C SER A 148 39.07 2.73 -0.16
N ARG A 149 38.39 3.61 0.58
CA ARG A 149 36.93 3.53 0.78
C ARG A 149 36.15 3.75 -0.52
N ASN A 150 36.58 4.70 -1.35
CA ASN A 150 35.95 4.97 -2.65
C ASN A 150 36.12 3.80 -3.63
N THR A 151 37.26 3.12 -3.62
CA THR A 151 37.50 1.90 -4.42
C THR A 151 36.46 0.81 -4.08
N GLY A 152 36.23 0.53 -2.78
CA GLY A 152 35.23 -0.48 -2.40
C GLY A 152 33.78 -0.09 -2.74
N GLN A 153 33.45 1.21 -2.73
CA GLN A 153 32.14 1.69 -3.19
C GLN A 153 31.98 1.55 -4.70
N MET A 154 33.04 1.75 -5.47
CA MET A 154 33.04 1.56 -6.92
C MET A 154 32.77 0.11 -7.31
N ASP A 155 33.31 -0.86 -6.56
CA ASP A 155 33.02 -2.29 -6.75
C ASP A 155 31.54 -2.61 -6.50
N ASN A 156 30.92 -2.00 -5.49
CA ASN A 156 29.48 -2.15 -5.24
C ASN A 156 28.63 -1.58 -6.37
N VAL A 157 29.01 -0.42 -6.93
CA VAL A 157 28.33 0.18 -8.09
C VAL A 157 28.48 -0.70 -9.33
N ILE A 158 29.66 -1.29 -9.55
CA ILE A 158 29.90 -2.25 -10.65
C ILE A 158 29.03 -3.49 -10.48
N SER A 159 28.97 -4.06 -9.28
CA SER A 159 28.13 -5.23 -8.97
C SER A 159 26.63 -4.92 -9.17
N GLN A 160 26.17 -3.76 -8.71
CA GLN A 160 24.79 -3.30 -8.88
C GLN A 160 24.46 -3.06 -10.36
N ALA A 161 25.39 -2.50 -11.13
CA ALA A 161 25.25 -2.31 -12.58
C ALA A 161 25.16 -3.66 -13.31
N GLN A 162 26.00 -4.64 -12.96
CA GLN A 162 25.95 -5.99 -13.52
C GLN A 162 24.63 -6.70 -13.20
N SER A 163 24.14 -6.59 -11.97
CA SER A 163 22.83 -7.12 -11.57
C SER A 163 21.69 -6.47 -12.35
N THR A 164 21.75 -5.15 -12.54
CA THR A 164 20.75 -4.39 -13.32
C THR A 164 20.77 -4.78 -14.79
N LEU A 165 21.95 -4.96 -15.40
CA LEU A 165 22.08 -5.47 -16.76
C LEU A 165 21.50 -6.89 -16.89
N GLY A 166 21.77 -7.78 -15.94
CA GLY A 166 21.17 -9.12 -15.89
C GLY A 166 19.64 -9.08 -15.82
N ALA A 167 19.10 -8.22 -14.95
CA ALA A 167 17.66 -8.00 -14.82
C ALA A 167 17.03 -7.45 -16.11
N LEU A 168 17.67 -6.47 -16.78
CA LEU A 168 17.22 -5.91 -18.06
C LEU A 168 17.24 -6.94 -19.19
N VAL A 169 18.26 -7.82 -19.25
CA VAL A 169 18.35 -8.91 -20.23
C VAL A 169 17.24 -9.94 -19.99
N LEU A 170 16.99 -10.33 -18.74
CA LEU A 170 15.88 -11.22 -18.37
C LEU A 170 14.52 -10.59 -18.68
N GLN A 171 14.37 -9.29 -18.43
CA GLN A 171 13.18 -8.52 -18.74
C GLN A 171 12.95 -8.46 -20.27
N ARG A 172 14.00 -8.30 -21.09
CA ARG A 172 13.92 -8.36 -22.56
C ARG A 172 13.44 -9.71 -23.07
N SER A 173 13.93 -10.81 -22.48
CA SER A 173 13.46 -12.17 -22.78
C SER A 173 11.97 -12.34 -22.41
N THR A 174 11.56 -11.78 -21.28
CA THR A 174 10.17 -11.80 -20.81
C THR A 174 9.25 -11.00 -21.74
N PHE A 175 9.66 -9.82 -22.21
CA PHE A 175 8.91 -9.03 -23.20
C PHE A 175 8.76 -9.75 -24.54
N GLY A 176 9.75 -10.52 -24.98
CA GLY A 176 9.63 -11.40 -26.16
C GLY A 176 8.51 -12.44 -26.00
N GLY A 177 8.33 -12.99 -24.79
CA GLY A 177 7.25 -13.94 -24.46
C GLY A 177 5.87 -13.30 -24.27
N ILE A 178 5.78 -11.99 -24.01
CA ILE A 178 4.49 -11.30 -23.87
C ILE A 178 3.80 -11.17 -25.23
N ASN A 179 4.54 -10.95 -26.32
CA ASN A 179 3.95 -10.84 -27.65
C ASN A 179 3.32 -12.18 -28.11
N SER A 180 3.93 -13.32 -27.74
CA SER A 180 3.36 -14.65 -28.03
C SER A 180 2.12 -14.95 -27.18
N LYS A 181 2.11 -14.56 -25.90
CA LYS A 181 0.91 -14.69 -25.04
C LYS A 181 -0.23 -13.75 -25.47
N LEU A 182 0.07 -12.53 -25.87
CA LEU A 182 -0.92 -11.56 -26.38
C LEU A 182 -1.54 -12.01 -27.70
N SER A 183 -0.74 -12.57 -28.62
CA SER A 183 -1.23 -13.21 -29.85
C SER A 183 -2.19 -14.36 -29.54
N ASN A 184 -1.89 -15.17 -28.51
CA ASN A 184 -2.73 -16.28 -28.07
C ASN A 184 -4.01 -15.85 -27.31
N VAL A 185 -4.03 -14.65 -26.72
CA VAL A 185 -5.24 -14.04 -26.14
C VAL A 185 -6.10 -13.40 -27.24
N SER A 186 -5.47 -12.78 -28.24
CA SER A 186 -6.14 -12.21 -29.42
C SER A 186 -6.94 -13.26 -30.19
N SER A 187 -6.41 -14.49 -30.31
CA SER A 187 -7.14 -15.61 -30.94
C SER A 187 -8.36 -16.10 -30.14
N ARG A 188 -8.52 -15.72 -28.86
CA ARG A 188 -9.67 -16.07 -28.01
C ARG A 188 -10.71 -14.96 -27.84
N LEU A 189 -10.38 -13.71 -28.18
CA LEU A 189 -11.32 -12.58 -28.21
C LEU A 189 -12.53 -12.78 -29.14
N PRO A 190 -12.44 -13.41 -30.34
CA PRO A 190 -13.63 -13.64 -31.17
C PRO A 190 -14.67 -14.56 -30.48
N THR A 191 -14.25 -15.46 -29.59
CA THR A 191 -15.15 -16.38 -28.87
C THR A 191 -15.98 -15.64 -27.79
N VAL A 192 -15.40 -14.64 -27.12
CA VAL A 192 -16.11 -13.84 -26.11
C VAL A 192 -17.21 -12.98 -26.75
N ASN A 193 -16.97 -12.47 -27.97
CA ASN A 193 -17.97 -11.68 -28.68
C ASN A 193 -19.20 -12.51 -29.13
N GLN A 194 -19.00 -13.81 -29.42
CA GLN A 194 -20.12 -14.71 -29.72
C GLN A 194 -20.96 -15.03 -28.47
N ILE A 195 -20.34 -15.24 -27.32
CA ILE A 195 -21.06 -15.50 -26.05
C ILE A 195 -21.84 -14.26 -25.62
N LEU A 196 -21.25 -13.07 -25.72
CA LEU A 196 -21.93 -11.81 -25.39
C LEU A 196 -23.12 -11.53 -26.32
N SER A 197 -22.98 -11.84 -27.62
CA SER A 197 -24.07 -11.71 -28.60
C SER A 197 -25.20 -12.71 -28.34
N ALA A 198 -24.87 -13.96 -27.96
CA ALA A 198 -25.86 -14.98 -27.60
C ALA A 198 -26.67 -14.57 -26.35
N ILE A 199 -26.02 -13.97 -25.35
CA ILE A 199 -26.68 -13.47 -24.14
C ILE A 199 -27.62 -12.30 -24.46
N LYS A 200 -27.18 -11.33 -25.27
CA LYS A 200 -28.04 -10.20 -25.69
C LYS A 200 -29.27 -10.67 -26.47
N ARG A 201 -29.14 -11.68 -27.34
CA ARG A 201 -30.25 -12.19 -28.17
C ARG A 201 -31.32 -12.91 -27.36
N LYS A 202 -30.95 -13.58 -26.26
CA LYS A 202 -31.94 -14.20 -25.36
C LYS A 202 -32.75 -13.16 -24.60
N LYS A 203 -32.09 -12.10 -24.11
CA LYS A 203 -32.75 -10.99 -23.39
C LYS A 203 -33.68 -10.15 -24.29
N SER A 204 -33.37 -10.00 -25.58
CA SER A 204 -34.24 -9.27 -26.51
C SER A 204 -35.52 -10.04 -26.85
N MET A 205 -35.48 -11.37 -26.92
CA MET A 205 -36.66 -12.20 -27.21
C MET A 205 -37.70 -12.11 -26.09
N ASP A 206 -37.28 -12.18 -24.83
CA ASP A 206 -38.19 -12.07 -23.68
C ASP A 206 -38.90 -10.70 -23.63
N THR A 207 -38.20 -9.63 -24.00
CA THR A 207 -38.76 -8.27 -24.06
C THR A 207 -39.79 -8.13 -25.18
N ILE A 208 -39.54 -8.72 -26.35
CA ILE A 208 -40.47 -8.67 -27.49
C ILE A 208 -41.77 -9.41 -27.13
N ILE A 209 -41.68 -10.61 -26.54
CA ILE A 209 -42.85 -11.41 -26.16
C ILE A 209 -43.71 -10.66 -25.13
N LEU A 210 -43.09 -10.08 -24.10
CA LEU A 210 -43.80 -9.30 -23.07
C LEU A 210 -44.52 -8.08 -23.67
N SER A 211 -43.87 -7.35 -24.58
CA SER A 211 -44.48 -6.17 -25.22
C SER A 211 -45.68 -6.52 -26.10
N LEU A 212 -45.64 -7.65 -26.80
CA LEU A 212 -46.70 -8.11 -27.67
C LEU A 212 -47.93 -8.56 -26.87
N VAL A 213 -47.72 -9.31 -25.79
CA VAL A 213 -48.80 -9.72 -24.88
C VAL A 213 -49.47 -8.52 -24.24
N ALA A 214 -48.70 -7.55 -23.75
CA ALA A 214 -49.23 -6.32 -23.16
C ALA A 214 -50.08 -5.52 -24.16
N SER A 215 -49.62 -5.39 -25.41
CA SER A 215 -50.35 -4.69 -26.49
C SER A 215 -51.66 -5.37 -26.87
N VAL A 216 -51.69 -6.71 -26.95
CA VAL A 216 -52.92 -7.47 -27.24
C VAL A 216 -53.92 -7.31 -26.10
N CYS A 217 -53.47 -7.41 -24.85
CA CYS A 217 -54.34 -7.21 -23.68
C CYS A 217 -54.96 -5.81 -23.65
N THR A 218 -54.17 -4.75 -23.89
CA THR A 218 -54.70 -3.38 -23.92
C THR A 218 -55.67 -3.15 -25.09
N PHE A 219 -55.40 -3.74 -26.26
CA PHE A 219 -56.29 -3.64 -27.42
C PHE A 219 -57.65 -4.32 -27.18
N LEU A 220 -57.67 -5.51 -26.57
CA LEU A 220 -58.91 -6.21 -26.23
C LEU A 220 -59.74 -5.44 -25.19
N ILE A 221 -59.08 -4.86 -24.18
CA ILE A 221 -59.74 -4.00 -23.19
C ILE A 221 -60.36 -2.77 -23.87
N PHE A 222 -59.66 -2.16 -24.82
CA PHE A 222 -60.15 -0.99 -25.56
C PHE A 222 -61.37 -1.32 -26.42
N ILE A 223 -61.37 -2.44 -27.15
CA ILE A 223 -62.54 -2.91 -27.90
C ILE A 223 -63.73 -3.19 -26.96
N TYR A 224 -63.50 -3.84 -25.82
CA TYR A 224 -64.55 -4.11 -24.84
C TYR A 224 -65.20 -2.82 -24.33
N TRP A 225 -64.39 -1.78 -24.10
CA TRP A 225 -64.87 -0.48 -23.65
C TRP A 225 -65.65 0.27 -24.74
N LEU A 226 -65.25 0.16 -26.02
CA LEU A 226 -65.99 0.75 -27.14
C LEU A 226 -67.29 0.03 -27.47
N THR A 227 -67.39 -1.26 -27.17
CA THR A 227 -68.56 -2.09 -27.52
C THR A 227 -69.65 -2.02 -26.43
N LYS A 228 -69.32 -1.53 -25.23
CA LYS A 228 -70.22 -1.38 -24.10
C LYS A 228 -70.75 0.04 -24.00
#